data_AF-A0A060YH98-F1
#
_entry.id   AF-A0A060YH98-F1
#
_cell.length_a   1.000
_cell.length_b   1.000
_cell.length_c   1.000
_cell.angle_alpha   90.00
_cell.angle_beta   90.00
_cell.angle_gamma   90.00
#
_symmetry.space_group_name_H-M   'P 1'
#
loop_
_entity.id
_entity.type
_entity.pdbx_description
1 polymer ?
#
loop_
_entity_poly.entity_id
_entity_poly.type
_entity_poly.pdbx_seq_one_letter_code
_entity_poly.pdbx_strand_id
1 'polypeptide(L)'
;MFLKRHLDTQLTLGIVGRQFTNVTNGGRCIGDHEQPSPNCGYCLSVCLSVCPCVRRVRLEAFSDNSGKLQLSLQEIIEWLTAKDEELSEQLPIGGDVGAVQHQREFHQVFMEDVKSRGPFIYSVLESAQAFLAQHPFQEPEETLPDGKEVSPRKRILNVSRSVWKQANVASDLWEKLTARCVDRHRHMERTLERLLQTQAAMEELAVALEQAEGVRDAWEPVGDLFIDSLQDHIDATKVSMYVCVSNIKQAVCFK
;
A
#
# COMPACT_ATOMS: atom_id res chain seq x y z
N MET A 1 4.85 -9.76 16.29
CA MET A 1 3.86 -8.65 16.37
C MET A 1 3.73 -7.95 15.01
N PHE A 2 4.84 -7.57 14.38
CA PHE A 2 4.86 -6.92 13.06
C PHE A 2 4.37 -7.85 11.93
N LEU A 3 4.83 -9.10 11.83
CA LEU A 3 4.34 -10.06 10.79
C LEU A 3 2.83 -10.31 10.79
N LYS A 4 2.14 -10.19 11.93
CA LYS A 4 0.68 -10.37 11.97
C LYS A 4 -0.08 -9.15 11.44
N ARG A 5 0.43 -7.93 11.68
CA ARG A 5 -0.10 -6.71 11.05
C ARG A 5 0.19 -6.69 9.54
N HIS A 6 1.32 -7.26 9.13
CA HIS A 6 1.74 -7.32 7.73
C HIS A 6 0.92 -8.23 6.82
N LEU A 7 0.29 -9.29 7.36
CA LEU A 7 -0.62 -10.14 6.57
C LEU A 7 -1.87 -9.36 6.13
N ASP A 8 -2.38 -8.45 6.96
CA ASP A 8 -3.57 -7.65 6.63
C ASP A 8 -3.27 -6.62 5.52
N THR A 9 -2.05 -6.07 5.49
CA THR A 9 -1.57 -5.14 4.45
C THR A 9 -1.48 -5.80 3.07
N GLN A 10 -1.16 -7.11 3.02
CA GLN A 10 -1.05 -7.88 1.77
C GLN A 10 -2.40 -8.11 1.08
N LEU A 11 -3.48 -8.22 1.85
CA LEU A 11 -4.84 -8.28 1.31
C LEU A 11 -5.26 -6.94 0.69
N THR A 12 -4.79 -5.82 1.24
CA THR A 12 -5.21 -4.47 0.82
C THR A 12 -4.58 -4.04 -0.52
N LEU A 13 -3.39 -4.54 -0.84
CA LEU A 13 -2.69 -4.26 -2.11
C LEU A 13 -2.90 -5.33 -3.20
N GLY A 14 -3.71 -6.36 -2.96
CA GLY A 14 -3.94 -7.44 -3.92
C GLY A 14 -2.66 -8.24 -4.27
N ILE A 15 -1.71 -8.34 -3.33
CA ILE A 15 -0.36 -8.88 -3.57
C ILE A 15 -0.32 -10.42 -3.60
N VAL A 16 -1.45 -11.12 -3.48
CA VAL A 16 -1.44 -12.60 -3.43
C VAL A 16 -1.16 -13.22 -4.81
N GLY A 17 0.12 -13.41 -5.12
CA GLY A 17 0.66 -14.55 -5.85
C GLY A 17 1.35 -15.48 -4.86
N ARG A 18 0.70 -16.60 -4.52
CA ARG A 18 1.17 -17.77 -3.74
C ARG A 18 2.62 -17.70 -3.22
N GLN A 19 2.82 -17.40 -1.92
CA GLN A 19 4.07 -17.78 -1.26
C GLN A 19 3.99 -18.07 0.24
N PHE A 20 2.80 -18.26 0.82
CA PHE A 20 2.68 -18.76 2.19
C PHE A 20 1.75 -19.98 2.27
N THR A 21 2.33 -21.14 1.96
CA THR A 21 1.91 -22.40 2.59
C THR A 21 3.03 -22.86 3.50
N ASN A 22 2.67 -23.16 4.75
CA ASN A 22 3.44 -23.87 5.79
C ASN A 22 4.28 -23.02 6.74
N VAL A 23 3.62 -22.54 7.80
CA VAL A 23 4.20 -22.58 9.15
C VAL A 23 3.15 -23.12 10.11
N THR A 24 2.90 -24.43 10.07
CA THR A 24 2.38 -25.18 11.22
C THR A 24 2.76 -26.67 11.08
N ASN A 25 3.42 -27.19 12.13
CA ASN A 25 3.68 -28.59 12.46
C ASN A 25 4.67 -29.42 11.62
N GLY A 26 5.69 -29.99 12.30
CA GLY A 26 6.42 -31.14 11.75
C GLY A 26 7.78 -31.48 12.35
N GLY A 27 7.96 -31.46 13.68
CA GLY A 27 9.16 -32.02 14.31
C GLY A 27 8.95 -33.46 14.76
N ARG A 28 9.27 -34.46 13.93
CA ARG A 28 9.42 -35.86 14.38
C ARG A 28 10.59 -36.49 13.63
N CYS A 29 11.64 -36.82 14.38
CA CYS A 29 12.79 -37.55 13.85
C CYS A 29 12.42 -39.03 13.69
N ILE A 30 12.65 -39.60 12.51
CA ILE A 30 12.69 -41.06 12.27
C ILE A 30 14.07 -41.38 11.70
N GLY A 31 14.72 -42.41 12.23
CA GLY A 31 15.95 -42.99 11.69
C GLY A 31 16.66 -43.89 12.70
N ASP A 32 16.50 -45.19 12.53
CA ASP A 32 17.04 -46.30 13.32
C ASP A 32 18.58 -46.49 13.18
N HIS A 33 19.15 -47.07 14.25
CA HIS A 33 20.40 -47.86 14.42
C HIS A 33 21.51 -47.86 13.34
N GLU A 34 22.76 -47.53 13.76
CA GLU A 34 23.94 -48.44 13.80
C GLU A 34 25.15 -47.69 14.44
N GLN A 35 25.82 -48.28 15.45
CA GLN A 35 27.05 -47.77 16.09
C GLN A 35 28.30 -48.48 15.49
N PRO A 36 29.52 -47.86 15.45
CA PRO A 36 30.38 -47.79 16.64
C PRO A 36 31.28 -46.52 16.83
N SER A 37 31.46 -46.18 18.13
CA SER A 37 32.58 -45.56 18.89
C SER A 37 33.97 -45.41 18.19
N PRO A 38 34.93 -44.48 18.55
CA PRO A 38 35.15 -43.78 19.82
C PRO A 38 35.68 -42.32 19.65
N ASN A 39 34.81 -41.30 19.67
CA ASN A 39 35.28 -39.94 19.98
C ASN A 39 34.11 -39.15 20.60
N CYS A 40 34.01 -39.36 21.90
CA CYS A 40 32.97 -38.97 22.83
C CYS A 40 32.49 -37.51 22.64
N GLY A 41 31.22 -37.34 22.24
CA GLY A 41 30.53 -36.05 22.16
C GLY A 41 30.42 -35.28 23.49
N TYR A 42 30.85 -35.87 24.61
CA TYR A 42 30.97 -35.17 25.89
C TYR A 42 32.14 -34.18 25.94
N CYS A 43 33.14 -34.29 25.04
CA CYS A 43 34.18 -33.26 24.93
C CYS A 43 33.68 -32.01 24.17
N LEU A 44 32.71 -32.13 23.26
CA LEU A 44 32.20 -30.96 22.52
C LEU A 44 31.36 -30.02 23.40
N SER A 45 30.51 -30.54 24.29
CA SER A 45 29.65 -29.68 25.12
C SER A 45 30.45 -28.84 26.15
N VAL A 46 31.56 -29.38 26.65
CA VAL A 46 32.47 -28.68 27.57
C VAL A 46 33.39 -27.71 26.81
N CYS A 47 33.84 -28.04 25.61
CA CYS A 47 34.59 -27.10 24.76
C CYS A 47 33.72 -25.94 24.24
N LEU A 48 32.43 -26.13 23.99
CA LEU A 48 31.52 -25.05 23.54
C LEU A 48 31.31 -23.95 24.60
N SER A 49 31.38 -24.31 25.89
CA SER A 49 31.14 -23.37 27.00
C SER A 49 32.43 -22.70 27.51
N VAL A 50 33.59 -23.36 27.36
CA VAL A 50 34.85 -22.89 27.98
C VAL A 50 35.88 -22.39 26.96
N CYS A 51 35.91 -22.89 25.72
CA CYS A 51 36.99 -22.57 24.78
C CYS A 51 36.90 -21.11 24.28
N PRO A 52 37.92 -20.25 24.55
CA PRO A 52 37.90 -18.84 24.16
C PRO A 52 37.74 -18.63 22.64
N CYS A 53 38.24 -19.56 21.82
CA CYS A 53 38.11 -19.52 20.36
C CYS A 53 36.68 -19.78 19.87
N VAL A 54 35.92 -20.68 20.49
CA VAL A 54 34.49 -20.91 20.13
C VAL A 54 33.63 -19.72 20.55
N ARG A 55 33.92 -19.12 21.72
CA ARG A 55 33.29 -17.86 22.14
C ARG A 55 33.61 -16.72 21.18
N ARG A 56 34.85 -16.62 20.71
CA ARG A 56 35.29 -15.59 19.76
C ARG A 56 34.60 -15.74 18.40
N VAL A 57 34.62 -16.93 17.79
CA VAL A 57 33.95 -17.20 16.51
C VAL A 57 32.44 -16.95 16.59
N ARG A 58 31.78 -17.31 17.70
CA ARG A 58 30.35 -17.05 17.89
C ARG A 58 30.04 -15.55 18.06
N LEU A 59 30.93 -14.80 18.71
CA LEU A 59 30.79 -13.35 18.86
C LEU A 59 31.08 -12.60 17.56
N GLU A 60 32.05 -13.06 16.77
CA GLU A 60 32.35 -12.54 15.43
C GLU A 60 31.17 -12.79 14.49
N ALA A 61 30.63 -14.02 14.44
CA ALA A 61 29.44 -14.33 13.66
C ALA A 61 28.20 -13.53 14.09
N PHE A 62 28.02 -13.28 15.40
CA PHE A 62 26.95 -12.40 15.90
C PHE A 62 27.16 -10.96 15.43
N SER A 63 28.38 -10.44 15.54
CA SER A 63 28.73 -9.08 15.13
C SER A 63 28.50 -8.86 13.64
N ASP A 64 28.92 -9.81 12.80
CA ASP A 64 28.78 -9.71 11.35
C ASP A 64 27.33 -9.84 10.89
N ASN A 65 26.58 -10.79 11.47
CA ASN A 65 25.18 -11.00 11.12
C ASN A 65 24.29 -9.84 11.59
N SER A 66 24.54 -9.33 12.80
CA SER A 66 23.79 -8.18 13.33
C SER A 66 24.12 -6.89 12.58
N GLY A 67 25.38 -6.66 12.20
CA GLY A 67 25.78 -5.51 11.39
C GLY A 67 25.11 -5.51 10.02
N LYS A 68 25.10 -6.65 9.30
CA LYS A 68 24.40 -6.77 8.01
C LYS A 68 22.91 -6.51 8.15
N LEU A 69 22.27 -7.08 9.17
CA LEU A 69 20.84 -6.88 9.43
C LEU A 69 20.51 -5.41 9.72
N GLN A 70 21.31 -4.72 10.54
CA GLN A 70 21.14 -3.30 10.83
C GLN A 70 21.30 -2.43 9.57
N LEU A 71 22.22 -2.77 8.68
CA LEU A 71 22.37 -2.08 7.40
C LEU A 71 21.16 -2.29 6.50
N SER A 72 20.66 -3.52 6.37
CA SER A 72 19.45 -3.80 5.58
C SER A 72 18.21 -3.15 6.17
N LEU A 73 18.08 -3.10 7.49
CA LEU A 73 17.00 -2.36 8.17
C LEU A 73 17.09 -0.85 7.89
N GLN A 74 18.30 -0.29 7.92
CA GLN A 74 18.50 1.12 7.60
C GLN A 74 18.16 1.42 6.13
N GLU A 75 18.59 0.56 5.20
CA GLU A 75 18.30 0.67 3.77
C GLU A 75 16.78 0.69 3.49
N ILE A 76 16.01 -0.21 4.12
CA ILE A 76 14.55 -0.20 3.93
C ILE A 76 13.91 1.04 4.56
N ILE A 77 14.40 1.53 5.70
CA ILE A 77 13.87 2.76 6.33
C ILE A 77 14.09 3.96 5.41
N GLU A 78 15.31 4.14 4.91
CA GLU A 78 15.66 5.24 4.00
C GLU A 78 14.81 5.20 2.73
N TRP A 79 14.68 4.02 2.12
CA TRP A 79 13.85 3.85 0.93
C TRP A 79 12.36 4.13 1.21
N LEU A 80 11.83 3.66 2.35
CA LEU A 80 10.44 3.91 2.72
C LEU A 80 10.17 5.40 2.97
N THR A 81 11.09 6.09 3.64
CA THR A 81 10.99 7.53 3.85
C THR A 81 11.04 8.29 2.52
N ALA A 82 11.97 7.96 1.64
CA ALA A 82 12.06 8.59 0.32
C ALA A 82 10.78 8.37 -0.52
N LYS A 83 10.18 7.17 -0.46
CA LYS A 83 8.91 6.87 -1.14
C LYS A 83 7.72 7.59 -0.53
N ASP A 84 7.69 7.77 0.78
CA ASP A 84 6.66 8.55 1.46
C ASP A 84 6.73 10.04 1.10
N GLU A 85 7.94 10.58 0.94
CA GLU A 85 8.21 11.92 0.42
C GLU A 85 7.78 12.04 -1.05
N GLU A 86 8.19 11.12 -1.93
CA GLU A 86 7.79 11.08 -3.35
C GLU A 86 6.26 11.05 -3.49
N LEU A 87 5.56 10.27 -2.67
CA LEU A 87 4.09 10.24 -2.65
C LEU A 87 3.47 11.57 -2.19
N SER A 88 4.15 12.30 -1.30
CA SER A 88 3.70 13.59 -0.80
C SER A 88 3.91 14.72 -1.80
N GLU A 89 4.90 14.59 -2.69
CA GLU A 89 5.17 15.55 -3.78
C GLU A 89 4.17 15.41 -4.95
N GLN A 90 3.46 14.29 -5.05
CA GLN A 90 2.48 14.10 -6.13
C GLN A 90 1.33 15.12 -6.02
N LEU A 91 1.05 15.80 -7.14
CA LEU A 91 0.03 16.84 -7.25
C LEU A 91 -1.36 16.39 -6.76
N PRO A 92 -2.21 17.33 -6.29
CA PRO A 92 -3.60 17.04 -5.98
C PRO A 92 -4.35 16.43 -7.18
N ILE A 93 -5.26 15.50 -6.88
CA ILE A 93 -6.08 14.83 -7.90
C ILE A 93 -7.12 15.81 -8.45
N GLY A 94 -7.14 16.03 -9.75
CA GLY A 94 -8.07 16.96 -10.39
C GLY A 94 -7.73 17.26 -11.85
N GLY A 95 -8.53 18.15 -12.46
CA GLY A 95 -8.49 18.44 -13.89
C GLY A 95 -9.64 17.79 -14.64
N ASP A 96 -9.48 17.59 -15.95
CA ASP A 96 -10.41 16.84 -16.79
C ASP A 96 -10.18 15.32 -16.70
N VAL A 97 -11.01 14.54 -17.41
CA VAL A 97 -10.91 13.08 -17.44
C VAL A 97 -9.52 12.63 -17.89
N GLY A 98 -8.93 13.28 -18.89
CA GLY A 98 -7.60 12.96 -19.41
C GLY A 98 -6.48 13.21 -18.40
N ALA A 99 -6.52 14.33 -17.70
CA ALA A 99 -5.54 14.66 -16.66
C ALA A 99 -5.59 13.65 -15.50
N VAL A 100 -6.78 13.34 -14.99
CA VAL A 100 -6.95 12.37 -13.88
C VAL A 100 -6.56 10.94 -14.31
N GLN A 101 -6.86 10.56 -15.55
CA GLN A 101 -6.42 9.30 -16.12
C GLN A 101 -4.89 9.20 -16.17
N HIS A 102 -4.20 10.25 -16.61
CA HIS A 102 -2.75 10.29 -16.64
C HIS A 102 -2.13 10.24 -15.23
N GLN A 103 -2.70 10.99 -14.28
CA GLN A 103 -2.31 10.94 -12.85
C GLN A 103 -2.46 9.51 -12.30
N ARG A 104 -3.53 8.81 -12.67
CA ARG A 104 -3.76 7.42 -12.26
C ARG A 104 -2.70 6.48 -12.82
N GLU A 105 -2.38 6.57 -14.11
CA GLU A 105 -1.36 5.74 -14.74
C GLU A 105 0.01 5.95 -14.09
N PHE A 106 0.38 7.19 -13.82
CA PHE A 106 1.59 7.52 -13.07
C PHE A 106 1.60 6.87 -11.68
N HIS A 107 0.48 6.98 -10.94
CA HIS A 107 0.36 6.37 -9.62
C HIS A 107 0.36 4.84 -9.66
N GLN A 108 -0.17 4.21 -10.71
CA GLN A 108 -0.09 2.75 -10.89
C GLN A 108 1.36 2.27 -11.02
N VAL A 109 2.18 3.00 -11.79
CA VAL A 109 3.62 2.71 -11.89
C VAL A 109 4.30 2.85 -10.53
N PHE A 110 4.00 3.91 -9.79
CA PHE A 110 4.51 4.10 -8.42
C PHE A 110 4.11 2.94 -7.49
N MET A 111 2.85 2.50 -7.54
CA MET A 111 2.37 1.37 -6.74
C MET A 111 3.06 0.06 -7.10
N GLU A 112 3.36 -0.18 -8.39
CA GLU A 112 4.08 -1.38 -8.82
C GLU A 112 5.53 -1.36 -8.34
N ASP A 113 6.20 -0.21 -8.35
CA ASP A 113 7.55 -0.05 -7.76
C ASP A 113 7.52 -0.36 -6.25
N VAL A 114 6.55 0.21 -5.52
CA VAL A 114 6.38 -0.05 -4.08
C VAL A 114 6.14 -1.54 -3.81
N LYS A 115 5.27 -2.16 -4.61
CA LYS A 115 4.94 -3.60 -4.51
C LYS A 115 6.14 -4.49 -4.81
N SER A 116 6.95 -4.14 -5.80
CA SER A 116 8.14 -4.91 -6.20
C SER A 116 9.18 -5.02 -5.06
N ARG A 117 9.25 -3.99 -4.20
CA ARG A 117 10.17 -3.95 -3.05
C ARG A 117 9.65 -4.75 -1.85
N GLY A 118 8.36 -5.06 -1.81
CA GLY A 118 7.69 -5.77 -0.72
C GLY A 118 8.43 -7.05 -0.26
N PRO A 119 8.73 -8.02 -1.15
CA PRO A 119 9.42 -9.25 -0.77
C PRO A 119 10.75 -9.03 -0.03
N PHE A 120 11.53 -8.03 -0.45
CA PHE A 120 12.78 -7.68 0.22
C PHE A 120 12.52 -7.13 1.62
N ILE A 121 11.59 -6.17 1.76
CA ILE A 121 11.20 -5.60 3.06
C ILE A 121 10.77 -6.70 4.02
N TYR A 122 9.94 -7.64 3.56
CA TYR A 122 9.49 -8.77 4.36
C TYR A 122 10.65 -9.67 4.81
N SER A 123 11.57 -10.01 3.90
CA SER A 123 12.73 -10.84 4.22
C SER A 123 13.63 -10.23 5.30
N VAL A 124 13.79 -8.90 5.28
CA VAL A 124 14.59 -8.16 6.28
C VAL A 124 13.87 -8.15 7.63
N LEU A 125 12.56 -7.92 7.65
CA LEU A 125 11.75 -7.93 8.88
C LEU A 125 11.65 -9.33 9.49
N GLU A 126 11.58 -10.39 8.68
CA GLU A 126 11.64 -11.78 9.14
C GLU A 126 13.01 -12.11 9.73
N SER A 127 14.09 -11.67 9.08
CA SER A 127 15.46 -11.80 9.62
C SER A 127 15.61 -11.08 10.96
N ALA A 128 15.02 -9.89 11.10
CA ALA A 128 14.98 -9.17 12.37
C ALA A 128 14.22 -9.93 13.46
N GLN A 129 13.08 -10.54 13.12
CA GLN A 129 12.34 -11.38 14.06
C GLN A 129 13.15 -12.60 14.49
N ALA A 130 13.79 -13.30 13.55
CA ALA A 130 14.62 -14.47 13.84
C ALA A 130 15.79 -14.09 14.74
N PHE A 131 16.43 -12.94 14.50
CA PHE A 131 17.49 -12.39 15.34
C PHE A 131 17.00 -12.10 16.78
N LEU A 132 15.86 -11.44 16.93
CA LEU A 132 15.28 -11.11 18.24
C LEU A 132 14.77 -12.34 18.99
N ALA A 133 14.33 -13.39 18.30
CA ALA A 133 13.93 -14.66 18.93
C ALA A 133 15.13 -15.42 19.51
N GLN A 134 16.29 -15.35 18.86
CA GLN A 134 17.54 -15.93 19.35
C GLN A 134 18.17 -15.12 20.50
N HIS A 135 17.82 -13.83 20.59
CA HIS A 135 18.30 -12.91 21.62
C HIS A 135 17.13 -12.18 22.27
N PRO A 136 16.36 -12.87 23.15
CA PRO A 136 15.17 -12.30 23.76
C PRO A 136 15.52 -11.02 24.50
N PHE A 137 14.98 -9.91 24.00
CA PHE A 137 15.02 -8.62 24.67
C PHE A 137 13.73 -8.49 25.48
N GLN A 138 13.85 -8.33 26.81
CA GLN A 138 12.77 -7.82 27.65
C GLN A 138 12.82 -6.30 27.65
N GLU A 139 11.64 -5.69 27.49
CA GLU A 139 11.42 -4.25 27.59
C GLU A 139 12.00 -3.72 28.92
N PRO A 140 12.66 -2.55 28.96
CA PRO A 140 13.48 -2.19 30.12
C PRO A 140 12.62 -1.67 31.26
N GLU A 141 12.70 -2.33 32.41
CA GLU A 141 12.57 -1.65 33.70
C GLU A 141 13.85 -0.81 33.88
N GLU A 142 13.70 0.52 33.90
CA GLU A 142 14.82 1.45 34.03
C GLU A 142 15.47 1.30 35.41
N THR A 143 16.75 0.94 35.46
CA THR A 143 17.78 1.49 36.37
C THR A 143 19.08 0.71 36.18
N LEU A 144 20.19 1.43 35.97
CA LEU A 144 21.43 1.34 36.76
C LEU A 144 22.59 2.12 36.09
N PRO A 145 23.48 2.74 36.89
CA PRO A 145 24.45 3.74 36.44
C PRO A 145 25.78 3.17 35.94
N ASP A 146 26.35 3.93 35.00
CA ASP A 146 27.74 4.28 34.68
C ASP A 146 28.89 3.23 34.64
N GLY A 147 29.78 3.45 33.65
CA GLY A 147 31.23 3.27 33.84
C GLY A 147 31.85 1.91 33.50
N LYS A 148 32.73 1.94 32.47
CA LYS A 148 33.79 0.98 32.10
C LYS A 148 33.38 -0.31 31.37
N GLU A 149 34.02 -0.49 30.21
CA GLU A 149 33.93 -1.57 29.21
C GLU A 149 32.56 -2.23 29.03
N VAL A 150 31.95 -1.98 27.87
CA VAL A 150 30.71 -2.64 27.47
C VAL A 150 30.97 -4.14 27.33
N SER A 151 30.65 -4.88 28.40
CA SER A 151 30.65 -6.34 28.45
C SER A 151 29.97 -6.90 27.19
N PRO A 152 30.47 -8.01 26.62
CA PRO A 152 29.87 -8.63 25.43
C PRO A 152 28.35 -8.83 25.54
N ARG A 153 27.82 -9.07 26.75
CA ARG A 153 26.37 -9.15 27.02
C ARG A 153 25.67 -7.80 26.81
N LYS A 154 26.23 -6.70 27.31
CA LYS A 154 25.69 -5.35 27.11
C LYS A 154 25.71 -4.96 25.61
N ARG A 155 26.73 -5.37 24.85
CA ARG A 155 26.78 -5.15 23.39
C ARG A 155 25.63 -5.86 22.67
N ILE A 156 25.40 -7.13 22.97
CA ILE A 156 24.31 -7.92 22.39
C ILE A 156 22.95 -7.27 22.69
N LEU A 157 22.70 -6.85 23.93
CA LEU A 157 21.46 -6.19 24.33
C LEU A 157 21.22 -4.85 23.60
N ASN A 158 22.27 -4.03 23.43
CA ASN A 158 22.16 -2.76 22.71
C ASN A 158 21.81 -2.99 21.24
N VAL A 159 22.42 -4.00 20.62
CA VAL A 159 22.13 -4.38 19.23
C VAL A 159 20.70 -4.92 19.10
N SER A 160 20.25 -5.81 19.98
CA SER A 160 18.85 -6.28 20.00
C SER A 160 17.85 -5.14 20.14
N ARG A 161 18.11 -4.16 21.02
CA ARG A 161 17.27 -2.96 21.16
C ARG A 161 17.23 -2.14 19.86
N SER A 162 18.39 -1.93 19.24
CA SER A 162 18.49 -1.18 17.97
C SER A 162 17.74 -1.87 16.84
N VAL A 163 17.93 -3.19 16.68
CA VAL A 163 17.23 -4.01 15.68
C VAL A 163 15.72 -3.96 15.90
N TRP A 164 15.26 -4.10 17.15
CA TRP A 164 13.85 -3.97 17.49
C TRP A 164 13.29 -2.59 17.11
N LYS A 165 13.97 -1.51 17.49
CA LYS A 165 13.52 -0.14 17.16
C LYS A 165 13.45 0.08 15.65
N GLN A 166 14.48 -0.31 14.91
CA GLN A 166 14.51 -0.16 13.45
C GLN A 166 13.43 -1.00 12.76
N ALA A 167 13.24 -2.26 13.17
CA ALA A 167 12.20 -3.12 12.63
C ALA A 167 10.79 -2.54 12.85
N ASN A 168 10.53 -1.93 14.02
CA ASN A 168 9.26 -1.27 14.29
C ASN A 168 9.05 -0.05 13.39
N VAL A 169 10.08 0.79 13.25
CA VAL A 169 10.00 1.99 12.39
C VAL A 169 9.76 1.58 10.93
N ALA A 170 10.50 0.61 10.42
CA ALA A 170 10.32 0.09 9.07
C ALA A 170 8.91 -0.51 8.86
N SER A 171 8.41 -1.27 9.84
CA SER A 171 7.05 -1.81 9.83
C SER A 171 5.99 -0.72 9.74
N ASP A 172 6.07 0.29 10.61
CA ASP A 172 5.10 1.38 10.67
C ASP A 172 5.14 2.23 9.39
N LEU A 173 6.33 2.49 8.83
CA LEU A 173 6.49 3.21 7.57
C LEU A 173 5.90 2.44 6.40
N TRP A 174 6.15 1.13 6.31
CA TRP A 174 5.57 0.28 5.26
C TRP A 174 4.04 0.27 5.32
N GLU A 175 3.45 0.07 6.51
CA GLU A 175 1.99 0.09 6.68
C GLU A 175 1.38 1.45 6.30
N LYS A 176 2.01 2.56 6.71
CA LYS A 176 1.54 3.91 6.35
C LYS A 176 1.63 4.17 4.86
N LEU A 177 2.78 3.90 4.23
CA LEU A 177 3.00 4.14 2.81
C LEU A 177 1.99 3.36 1.96
N THR A 178 1.84 2.06 2.25
CA THR A 178 0.92 1.18 1.53
C THR A 178 -0.55 1.59 1.70
N ALA A 179 -0.96 1.98 2.91
CA ALA A 179 -2.30 2.54 3.14
C ALA A 179 -2.53 3.82 2.33
N ARG A 180 -1.58 4.77 2.35
CA ARG A 180 -1.64 6.00 1.57
C ARG A 180 -1.74 5.74 0.06
N CYS A 181 -1.00 4.76 -0.45
CA CYS A 181 -1.07 4.35 -1.86
C CYS A 181 -2.48 3.91 -2.25
N VAL A 182 -3.11 3.04 -1.43
CA VAL A 182 -4.45 2.52 -1.67
C VAL A 182 -5.50 3.63 -1.57
N ASP A 183 -5.41 4.48 -0.55
CA ASP A 183 -6.34 5.60 -0.36
C ASP A 183 -6.29 6.59 -1.51
N ARG A 184 -5.09 6.94 -1.97
CA ARG A 184 -4.89 7.82 -3.13
C ARG A 184 -5.46 7.18 -4.41
N HIS A 185 -5.20 5.89 -4.64
CA HIS A 185 -5.77 5.17 -5.78
C HIS A 185 -7.31 5.17 -5.76
N ARG A 186 -7.91 4.84 -4.61
CA ARG A 186 -9.37 4.88 -4.43
C ARG A 186 -9.94 6.30 -4.59
N HIS A 187 -9.19 7.33 -4.22
CA HIS A 187 -9.60 8.70 -4.48
C HIS A 187 -9.62 9.02 -5.98
N MET A 188 -8.59 8.61 -6.73
CA MET A 188 -8.55 8.77 -8.19
C MET A 188 -9.71 8.05 -8.89
N GLU A 189 -9.98 6.80 -8.55
CA GLU A 189 -11.10 6.04 -9.14
C GLU A 189 -12.44 6.75 -8.93
N ARG A 190 -12.71 7.22 -7.70
CA ARG A 190 -13.94 7.97 -7.40
C ARG A 190 -14.02 9.29 -8.13
N THR A 191 -12.90 10.01 -8.26
CA THR A 191 -12.86 11.29 -8.98
C THR A 191 -13.12 11.06 -10.47
N LEU A 192 -12.48 10.05 -11.06
CA LEU A 192 -12.65 9.70 -12.47
C LEU A 192 -14.09 9.28 -12.77
N GLU A 193 -14.68 8.44 -11.91
CA GLU A 193 -16.09 8.05 -12.02
C GLU A 193 -17.00 9.29 -12.00
N ARG A 194 -16.80 10.20 -11.05
CA ARG A 194 -17.60 11.43 -10.97
C ARG A 194 -17.44 12.32 -12.20
N LEU A 195 -16.21 12.48 -12.71
CA LEU A 195 -15.96 13.28 -13.91
C LEU A 195 -16.65 12.68 -15.14
N LEU A 196 -16.57 11.37 -15.33
CA LEU A 196 -17.26 10.67 -16.42
C LEU A 196 -18.78 10.80 -16.31
N GLN A 197 -19.32 10.70 -15.10
CA GLN A 197 -20.74 10.91 -14.85
C GLN A 197 -21.19 12.34 -15.17
N THR A 198 -20.39 13.35 -14.82
CA THR A 198 -20.67 14.74 -15.18
C THR A 198 -20.58 14.96 -16.68
N GLN A 199 -19.57 14.38 -17.35
CA GLN A 199 -19.44 14.49 -18.79
C GLN A 199 -20.64 13.87 -19.53
N ALA A 200 -21.09 12.68 -19.11
CA ALA A 200 -22.28 12.06 -19.67
C ALA A 200 -23.54 12.92 -19.48
N ALA A 201 -23.74 13.50 -18.29
CA ALA A 201 -24.86 14.41 -18.04
C ALA A 201 -24.80 15.68 -18.90
N MET A 202 -23.59 16.21 -19.14
CA MET A 202 -23.39 17.35 -20.03
C MET A 202 -23.70 17.00 -21.49
N GLU A 203 -23.32 15.81 -21.96
CA GLU A 203 -23.63 15.32 -23.30
C GLU A 203 -25.15 15.13 -23.48
N GLU A 204 -25.85 14.57 -22.50
CA GLU A 204 -27.32 14.46 -22.49
C GLU A 204 -28.01 15.83 -22.56
N LEU A 205 -27.52 16.79 -21.78
CA LEU A 205 -28.03 18.16 -21.81
C LEU A 205 -27.77 18.85 -23.16
N ALA A 206 -26.60 18.64 -23.75
CA ALA A 206 -26.26 19.20 -25.06
C ALA A 206 -27.20 18.67 -26.15
N VAL A 207 -27.48 17.37 -26.16
CA VAL A 207 -28.44 16.75 -27.08
C VAL A 207 -29.86 17.30 -26.86
N ALA A 208 -30.30 17.44 -25.61
CA ALA A 208 -31.61 18.01 -25.29
C ALA A 208 -31.74 19.47 -25.76
N LEU A 209 -30.65 20.24 -25.66
CA LEU A 209 -30.59 21.62 -26.14
C LEU A 209 -30.63 21.68 -27.67
N GLU A 210 -29.84 20.87 -28.36
CA GLU A 210 -29.85 20.79 -29.84
C GLU A 210 -31.23 20.42 -30.38
N GLN A 211 -31.92 19.47 -29.74
CA GLN A 211 -33.31 19.12 -30.09
C GLN A 211 -34.27 20.30 -29.90
N ALA A 212 -34.14 21.05 -28.80
CA ALA A 212 -34.98 22.21 -28.53
C ALA A 212 -34.72 23.36 -29.52
N GLU A 213 -33.46 23.57 -29.92
CA GLU A 213 -33.08 24.53 -30.95
C GLU A 213 -33.64 24.12 -32.32
N GLY A 214 -33.56 22.84 -32.68
CA GLY A 214 -34.15 22.33 -33.92
C GLY A 214 -35.67 22.51 -33.99
N VAL A 215 -36.38 22.32 -32.86
CA VAL A 215 -37.82 22.60 -32.76
C VAL A 215 -38.12 24.08 -32.96
N ARG A 216 -37.34 24.96 -32.33
CA ARG A 216 -37.48 26.42 -32.49
C ARG A 216 -37.27 26.84 -33.94
N ASP A 217 -36.25 26.30 -34.59
CA ASP A 217 -35.89 26.67 -35.97
C ASP A 217 -36.94 26.22 -36.99
N ALA A 218 -37.78 25.24 -36.64
CA ALA A 218 -38.91 24.79 -37.44
C ALA A 218 -40.18 25.65 -37.29
N TRP A 219 -40.19 26.66 -36.41
CA TRP A 219 -41.36 27.53 -36.25
C TRP A 219 -41.49 28.51 -37.41
N GLU A 220 -42.63 28.47 -38.10
CA GLU A 220 -42.97 29.44 -39.13
C GLU A 220 -43.15 30.85 -38.53
N PRO A 221 -42.63 31.90 -39.18
CA PRO A 221 -42.89 33.27 -38.75
C PRO A 221 -44.39 33.54 -38.71
N VAL A 222 -44.85 34.24 -37.68
CA VAL A 222 -46.29 34.56 -37.51
C VAL A 222 -46.88 35.28 -38.72
N GLY A 223 -46.06 36.02 -39.47
CA GLY A 223 -46.47 36.72 -40.70
C GLY A 223 -46.81 35.79 -41.88
N ASP A 224 -46.36 34.54 -41.86
CA ASP A 224 -46.57 33.56 -42.93
C ASP A 224 -47.77 32.62 -42.64
N LEU A 225 -48.34 32.71 -41.44
CA LEU A 225 -49.45 31.86 -40.99
C LEU A 225 -50.82 32.39 -41.45
N PHE A 226 -51.69 31.48 -41.90
CA PHE A 226 -53.11 31.81 -42.13
C PHE A 226 -53.84 31.97 -40.80
N ILE A 227 -54.75 32.96 -40.72
CA ILE A 227 -55.52 33.29 -39.51
C ILE A 227 -56.30 32.07 -38.98
N ASP A 228 -56.86 31.27 -39.89
CA ASP A 228 -57.69 30.11 -39.55
C ASP A 228 -56.86 28.94 -38.95
N SER A 229 -55.54 28.91 -39.18
CA SER A 229 -54.62 27.88 -38.65
C SER A 229 -53.79 28.35 -37.45
N LEU A 230 -53.95 29.59 -36.99
CA LEU A 230 -53.16 30.17 -35.90
C LEU A 230 -53.34 29.39 -34.58
N GLN A 231 -54.57 28.97 -34.27
CA GLN A 231 -54.85 28.26 -33.04
C GLN A 231 -54.13 26.90 -32.98
N ASP A 232 -54.13 26.16 -34.09
CA ASP A 232 -53.43 24.88 -34.21
C ASP A 232 -51.90 25.05 -34.06
N HIS A 233 -51.33 26.11 -34.65
CA HIS A 233 -49.90 26.42 -34.49
C HIS A 233 -49.54 26.82 -33.06
N ILE A 234 -50.39 27.61 -32.39
CA ILE A 234 -50.19 27.97 -30.99
C ILE A 234 -50.21 26.73 -30.10
N ASP A 235 -51.15 25.81 -30.31
CA ASP A 235 -51.28 24.62 -29.49
C ASP A 235 -50.17 23.60 -29.76
N ALA A 236 -49.75 23.43 -31.02
CA ALA A 236 -48.55 22.66 -31.38
C ALA A 236 -47.28 23.24 -30.75
N THR A 237 -47.10 24.56 -30.83
CA THR A 237 -45.95 25.27 -30.24
C THR A 237 -45.90 25.09 -28.72
N LYS A 238 -47.05 25.20 -28.04
CA LYS A 238 -47.14 24.95 -26.59
C LYS A 238 -46.68 23.53 -26.27
N VAL A 239 -47.23 22.51 -26.95
CA VAL A 239 -46.88 21.11 -26.71
C VAL A 239 -45.38 20.87 -26.92
N SER A 240 -44.82 21.37 -28.03
CA SER A 240 -43.39 21.25 -28.31
C SER A 240 -42.53 21.94 -27.25
N MET A 241 -42.93 23.13 -26.77
CA MET A 241 -42.26 23.81 -25.66
C MET A 241 -42.31 23.00 -24.36
N TYR A 242 -43.47 22.42 -24.02
CA TYR A 242 -43.61 21.57 -22.83
C TYR A 242 -42.69 20.33 -22.89
N VAL A 243 -42.59 19.67 -24.04
CA VAL A 243 -41.72 18.50 -24.22
C VAL A 243 -40.25 18.89 -24.13
N CYS A 244 -39.81 19.94 -24.81
CA CYS A 244 -38.42 20.40 -24.77
C CYS A 244 -37.99 20.80 -23.35
N VAL A 245 -38.83 21.57 -22.65
CA VAL A 245 -38.57 21.97 -21.26
C VAL A 245 -38.56 20.76 -20.33
N SER A 246 -39.38 19.74 -20.57
CA SER A 246 -39.39 18.51 -19.77
C SER A 246 -38.12 17.69 -19.99
N ASN A 247 -37.66 17.54 -21.24
CA ASN A 247 -36.44 16.82 -21.57
C ASN A 247 -35.20 17.50 -20.98
N ILE A 248 -35.10 18.83 -21.09
CA ILE A 248 -34.01 19.61 -20.48
C ILE A 248 -34.05 19.47 -18.95
N LYS A 249 -35.23 19.57 -18.32
CA LYS A 249 -35.36 19.35 -16.88
C LYS A 249 -34.92 17.94 -16.48
N GLN A 250 -35.25 16.93 -17.27
CA GLN A 250 -34.86 15.55 -16.98
C GLN A 250 -33.34 15.34 -17.10
N ALA A 251 -32.70 15.95 -18.10
CA ALA A 251 -31.24 15.96 -18.25
C ALA A 251 -30.52 16.70 -17.11
N VAL A 252 -31.13 17.75 -16.55
CA VAL A 252 -30.56 18.53 -15.43
C VAL A 252 -30.88 17.92 -14.06
N CYS A 253 -32.03 17.25 -13.89
CA CYS A 253 -32.48 16.69 -12.60
C CYS A 253 -32.00 15.25 -12.32
N PHE A 254 -31.31 14.58 -13.24
CA PHE A 254 -30.73 13.26 -12.98
C PHE A 254 -29.28 13.38 -12.46
N LYS A 255 -29.15 13.70 -11.16
CA LYS A 255 -28.26 13.09 -10.15
C LYS A 255 -28.18 13.93 -8.88
#